data_AF-A0A4S2D7S8-F1
#
_entry.id   AF-A0A4S2D7S8-F1
#
_cell.length_a   1.000
_cell.length_b   1.000
_cell.length_c   1.000
_cell.angle_alpha   90.00
_cell.angle_beta   90.00
_cell.angle_gamma   90.00
#
_symmetry.space_group_name_H-M   'P 1'
#
loop_
_entity.id
_entity.type
_entity.pdbx_description
1 polymer ?
#
loop_
_entity_poly.entity_id
_entity_poly.type
_entity_poly.pdbx_seq_one_letter_code
_entity_poly.pdbx_strand_id
1 'polypeptide(L)'
;MSTQSTTKSPSHSAALGLGSVLAGSLPSALMTADAPARYTVEAVFTRRPQREEIADLLSDETREMLIRNGYPVVELTVSDRRLEIANTNLEELRDGLGTVLADRLAEISDRAVERRDAAALRDEKTAEGERERAAAVVALAASVSFERAVPAAG
;
A
#
# COMPACT_ATOMS: atom_id res chain seq x y z
N MET A 1 -34.46 16.47 -5.61
CA MET A 1 -33.81 15.93 -6.84
C MET A 1 -32.52 16.71 -7.07
N SER A 2 -31.42 15.96 -7.28
CA SER A 2 -30.09 16.38 -7.77
C SER A 2 -29.23 17.22 -6.82
N THR A 3 -27.94 17.00 -6.61
CA THR A 3 -26.97 15.92 -6.94
C THR A 3 -25.80 16.20 -6.00
N GLN A 4 -25.52 15.32 -5.03
CA GLN A 4 -24.37 15.49 -4.16
C GLN A 4 -23.13 15.10 -4.97
N SER A 5 -22.31 16.09 -5.30
CA SER A 5 -21.04 15.92 -6.00
C SER A 5 -20.13 15.02 -5.16
N THR A 6 -19.97 13.76 -5.57
CA THR A 6 -18.91 12.89 -5.04
C THR A 6 -17.58 13.46 -5.51
N THR A 7 -16.96 14.29 -4.66
CA THR A 7 -15.53 14.59 -4.76
C THR A 7 -14.77 13.28 -4.63
N LYS A 8 -14.32 12.76 -5.77
CA LYS A 8 -13.40 11.64 -5.88
C LYS A 8 -12.11 12.05 -5.16
N SER A 9 -11.94 11.60 -3.93
CA SER A 9 -10.70 11.79 -3.18
C SER A 9 -9.51 11.32 -4.04
N PRO A 10 -8.38 12.06 -4.03
CA PRO A 10 -7.23 11.71 -4.84
C PRO A 10 -6.76 10.29 -4.50
N SER A 11 -6.46 9.54 -5.55
CA SER A 11 -6.46 8.08 -5.63
C SER A 11 -5.44 7.39 -4.72
N HIS A 12 -5.88 6.93 -3.54
CA HIS A 12 -5.22 5.84 -2.81
C HIS A 12 -5.34 4.48 -3.52
N SER A 13 -6.17 4.40 -4.57
CA SER A 13 -6.37 3.20 -5.40
C SER A 13 -5.48 3.10 -6.64
N ALA A 14 -4.67 4.11 -6.95
CA ALA A 14 -3.74 3.99 -8.07
C ALA A 14 -2.55 3.09 -7.67
N ALA A 15 -2.10 2.22 -8.58
CA ALA A 15 -0.92 1.39 -8.37
C ALA A 15 0.31 2.26 -8.04
N LEU A 16 1.15 1.80 -7.13
CA LEU A 16 2.42 2.42 -6.83
C LEU A 16 3.39 2.16 -7.99
N GLY A 17 4.11 3.18 -8.42
CA GLY A 17 5.12 3.06 -9.47
C GLY A 17 6.18 4.14 -9.35
N LEU A 18 7.15 4.14 -10.26
CA LEU A 18 8.19 5.15 -10.40
C LEU A 18 7.90 6.04 -11.61
N GLY A 19 7.97 7.36 -11.44
CA GLY A 19 7.66 8.33 -12.48
C GLY A 19 8.90 8.86 -13.21
N SER A 20 9.93 9.28 -12.47
CA SER A 20 11.12 9.89 -13.06
C SER A 20 12.34 9.75 -12.16
N VAL A 21 13.52 9.68 -12.76
CA VAL A 21 14.80 9.82 -12.06
C VAL A 21 15.12 11.30 -11.82
N LEU A 22 15.63 11.64 -10.65
CA LEU A 22 16.05 12.99 -10.29
C LEU A 22 17.47 13.25 -10.78
N ALA A 23 17.60 13.94 -11.92
CA ALA A 23 18.91 14.27 -12.47
C ALA A 23 19.80 15.10 -11.52
N GLY A 24 19.19 15.89 -10.62
CA GLY A 24 19.90 16.73 -9.65
C GLY A 24 20.60 15.97 -8.53
N SER A 25 20.32 14.67 -8.32
CA SER A 25 21.01 13.83 -7.33
C SER A 25 22.15 13.01 -7.95
N LEU A 26 22.37 13.13 -9.26
CA LEU A 26 23.39 12.38 -9.97
C LEU A 26 24.78 13.01 -9.76
N PRO A 27 25.86 12.21 -9.78
CA PRO A 27 27.22 12.74 -9.71
C PRO A 27 27.49 13.76 -10.82
N SER A 28 28.10 14.90 -10.48
CA SER A 28 28.45 15.93 -11.46
C SER A 28 29.55 15.49 -12.44
N ALA A 29 30.33 14.47 -12.06
CA ALA A 29 31.38 13.88 -12.88
C ALA A 29 30.86 12.84 -13.90
N LEU A 30 29.55 12.59 -13.99
CA LEU A 30 29.02 11.69 -15.02
C LEU A 30 29.44 12.15 -16.43
N MET A 31 29.69 11.18 -17.32
CA MET A 31 30.25 11.40 -18.66
C MET A 31 31.66 12.02 -18.69
N THR A 32 32.41 11.89 -17.60
CA THR A 32 33.84 12.23 -17.53
C THR A 32 34.68 10.99 -17.19
N ALA A 33 36.00 11.09 -17.31
CA ALA A 33 36.91 10.01 -16.93
C ALA A 33 36.86 9.67 -15.42
N ASP A 34 36.38 10.61 -14.59
CA ASP A 34 36.29 10.47 -13.14
C ASP A 34 34.91 9.97 -12.68
N ALA A 35 34.02 9.59 -13.61
CA ALA A 35 32.69 9.12 -13.27
C ALA A 35 32.76 7.83 -12.41
N PRO A 36 32.09 7.79 -11.24
CA PRO A 36 32.06 6.58 -10.43
C PRO A 36 31.28 5.49 -11.18
N ALA A 37 31.80 4.25 -11.15
CA ALA A 37 31.16 3.11 -11.82
C ALA A 37 29.76 2.80 -11.26
N ARG A 38 29.55 3.08 -9.96
CA ARG A 38 28.28 2.92 -9.26
C ARG A 38 28.03 4.11 -8.34
N TYR A 39 26.77 4.51 -8.24
CA TYR A 39 26.29 5.64 -7.46
C TYR A 39 24.82 5.42 -7.05
N THR A 40 24.29 6.37 -6.30
CA THR A 40 22.89 6.38 -5.90
C THR A 40 22.04 7.07 -6.96
N VAL A 41 20.99 6.40 -7.42
CA VAL A 41 19.98 6.97 -8.31
C VAL A 41 18.71 7.18 -7.52
N GLU A 42 18.23 8.42 -7.46
CA GLU A 42 16.95 8.74 -6.83
C GLU A 42 15.83 8.72 -7.88
N ALA A 43 14.79 7.94 -7.63
CA ALA A 43 13.58 7.89 -8.45
C ALA A 43 12.36 8.37 -7.65
N VAL A 44 11.46 9.10 -8.29
CA VAL A 44 10.26 9.66 -7.65
C VAL A 44 9.10 8.68 -7.81
N PHE A 45 8.42 8.38 -6.71
CA PHE A 45 7.19 7.59 -6.79
C PHE A 45 6.03 8.39 -7.42
N THR A 46 5.19 7.72 -8.22
CA THR A 46 4.00 8.31 -8.85
C THR A 46 2.99 8.84 -7.83
N ARG A 47 2.96 8.24 -6.63
CA ARG A 47 2.24 8.72 -5.45
C ARG A 47 3.06 8.46 -4.18
N ARG A 48 2.61 8.98 -3.04
CA ARG A 48 3.25 8.64 -1.76
C ARG A 48 3.06 7.14 -1.47
N PRO A 49 4.14 6.37 -1.22
CA PRO A 49 4.02 4.98 -0.82
C PRO A 49 3.45 4.89 0.60
N GLN A 50 2.66 3.86 0.86
CA GLN A 50 2.11 3.59 2.18
C GLN A 50 3.11 2.81 3.04
N ARG A 51 2.93 2.85 4.36
CA ARG A 51 3.84 2.17 5.30
C ARG A 51 4.01 0.68 5.00
N GLU A 52 2.92 -0.02 4.67
CA GLU A 52 2.97 -1.44 4.31
C GLU A 52 3.72 -1.67 2.99
N GLU A 53 3.51 -0.82 1.99
CA GLU A 53 4.19 -0.91 0.70
C GLU A 53 5.69 -0.65 0.85
N ILE A 54 6.08 0.30 1.74
CA ILE A 54 7.48 0.53 2.10
C ILE A 54 8.08 -0.70 2.79
N ALA A 55 7.34 -1.32 3.72
CA ALA A 55 7.80 -2.53 4.39
C ALA A 55 7.98 -3.70 3.40
N ASP A 56 7.04 -3.90 2.48
CA ASP A 56 7.12 -4.93 1.44
C ASP A 56 8.27 -4.64 0.46
N LEU A 57 8.51 -3.37 0.11
CA LEU A 57 9.60 -2.95 -0.77
C LEU A 57 10.97 -3.14 -0.12
N LEU A 58 11.11 -2.83 1.17
CA LEU A 58 12.36 -2.96 1.93
C LEU A 58 12.53 -4.34 2.58
N SER A 59 11.69 -5.32 2.22
CA SER A 59 11.74 -6.67 2.77
C SER A 59 12.89 -7.51 2.21
N ASP A 60 13.24 -8.57 2.93
CA ASP A 60 14.20 -9.57 2.47
C ASP A 60 13.76 -10.24 1.16
N GLU A 61 12.44 -10.39 0.92
CA GLU A 61 11.91 -10.93 -0.34
C GLU A 61 12.33 -10.06 -1.55
N THR A 62 12.26 -8.73 -1.41
CA THR A 62 12.72 -7.81 -2.46
C THR A 62 14.23 -7.89 -2.63
N ARG A 63 14.99 -8.02 -1.54
CA ARG A 63 16.45 -8.19 -1.60
C ARG A 63 16.85 -9.48 -2.33
N GLU A 64 16.20 -10.59 -2.01
CA GLU A 64 16.43 -11.86 -2.70
C GLU A 64 16.04 -11.79 -4.17
N MET A 65 14.95 -11.10 -4.49
CA MET A 65 14.53 -10.85 -5.87
C MET A 65 15.61 -10.08 -6.64
N LEU A 66 16.20 -9.04 -6.06
CA LEU A 66 17.31 -8.31 -6.69
C LEU A 66 18.52 -9.21 -6.91
N ILE A 67 18.90 -10.03 -5.92
CA ILE A 67 20.01 -11.00 -6.04
C ILE A 67 19.75 -11.98 -7.19
N ARG A 68 18.55 -12.57 -7.27
CA ARG A 68 18.18 -13.51 -8.33
C ARG A 68 18.21 -12.88 -9.73
N ASN A 69 17.92 -11.59 -9.83
CA ASN A 69 17.97 -10.83 -11.08
C ASN A 69 19.37 -10.26 -11.40
N GLY A 70 20.41 -10.61 -10.63
CA GLY A 70 21.78 -10.22 -10.91
C GLY A 70 22.22 -8.89 -10.29
N TYR A 71 21.45 -8.34 -9.35
CA TYR A 71 21.72 -7.07 -8.66
C TYR A 71 22.03 -7.26 -7.15
N PRO A 72 23.02 -8.09 -6.76
CA PRO A 72 23.22 -8.47 -5.36
C PRO A 72 23.75 -7.35 -4.46
N VAL A 73 24.33 -6.30 -5.06
CA VAL A 73 24.90 -5.17 -4.34
C VAL A 73 23.95 -3.97 -4.25
N VAL A 74 22.83 -4.00 -4.97
CA VAL A 74 21.85 -2.91 -4.98
C VAL A 74 21.14 -2.84 -3.64
N GLU A 75 21.09 -1.64 -3.08
CA GLU A 75 20.39 -1.35 -1.83
C GLU A 75 19.28 -0.33 -2.10
N LEU A 76 18.12 -0.58 -1.49
CA LEU A 76 16.95 0.29 -1.64
C LEU A 76 16.68 1.01 -0.32
N THR A 77 16.48 2.32 -0.37
CA THR A 77 16.02 3.14 0.75
C THR A 77 14.86 4.04 0.30
N VAL A 78 13.94 4.34 1.21
CA VAL A 78 12.80 5.24 0.91
C VAL A 78 12.94 6.51 1.72
N SER A 79 12.98 7.64 1.02
CA SER A 79 13.06 8.98 1.59
C SER A 79 11.83 9.79 1.16
N ASP A 80 10.82 9.80 2.02
CA ASP A 80 9.48 10.36 1.80
C ASP A 80 8.79 9.87 0.50
N ARG A 81 8.98 10.59 -0.62
CA ARG A 81 8.41 10.26 -1.93
C ARG A 81 9.45 9.79 -2.95
N ARG A 82 10.65 9.49 -2.50
CA ARG A 82 11.78 9.07 -3.33
C ARG A 82 12.21 7.66 -2.95
N LEU A 83 12.47 6.86 -3.97
CA LEU A 83 13.24 5.64 -3.87
C LEU A 83 14.69 5.97 -4.17
N GLU A 84 15.55 5.79 -3.19
CA GLU A 84 17.00 5.84 -3.36
C GLU A 84 17.48 4.43 -3.70
N ILE A 85 18.15 4.31 -4.84
CA ILE A 85 18.68 3.05 -5.35
C ILE A 85 20.20 3.18 -5.31
N ALA A 86 20.83 2.65 -4.27
CA ALA A 86 22.27 2.71 -4.07
C ALA A 86 23.00 1.58 -4.80
N ASN A 87 24.30 1.78 -5.04
CA ASN A 87 25.21 0.81 -5.68
C ASN A 87 24.79 0.37 -7.09
N THR A 88 24.21 1.29 -7.87
CA THR A 88 23.80 1.05 -9.26
C THR A 88 24.31 2.13 -10.21
N ASN A 89 23.85 2.16 -11.46
CA ASN A 89 24.06 3.27 -12.39
C ASN A 89 22.86 3.40 -13.35
N LEU A 90 22.83 4.46 -14.15
CA LEU A 90 21.74 4.70 -15.10
C LEU A 90 21.61 3.62 -16.19
N GLU A 91 22.71 2.96 -16.57
CA GLU A 91 22.71 1.92 -17.59
C GLU A 91 22.01 0.66 -17.07
N GLU A 92 22.35 0.22 -15.85
CA GLU A 92 21.66 -0.88 -15.18
C GLU A 92 20.16 -0.60 -15.00
N LEU A 93 19.80 0.62 -14.59
CA LEU A 93 18.38 1.02 -14.52
C LEU A 93 17.68 0.94 -15.87
N ARG A 94 18.32 1.43 -16.93
CA ARG A 94 17.76 1.43 -18.30
C ARG A 94 17.63 0.02 -18.85
N ASP A 95 18.63 -0.82 -18.62
CA ASP A 95 18.81 -2.09 -19.32
C ASP A 95 18.14 -3.27 -18.59
N GLY A 96 17.69 -3.09 -17.35
CA GLY A 96 16.85 -4.10 -16.70
C GLY A 96 16.36 -3.78 -15.29
N LEU A 97 17.18 -3.14 -14.44
CA LEU A 97 16.83 -2.91 -13.04
C LEU A 97 15.54 -2.07 -12.91
N GLY A 98 15.32 -1.11 -13.80
CA GLY A 98 14.09 -0.31 -13.82
C GLY A 98 12.83 -1.16 -14.01
N THR A 99 12.87 -2.13 -14.93
CA THR A 99 11.75 -3.07 -15.17
C THR A 99 11.53 -3.96 -13.96
N VAL A 100 12.61 -4.52 -13.39
CA VAL A 100 12.56 -5.37 -12.20
C VAL A 100 11.91 -4.65 -11.01
N LEU A 101 12.27 -3.38 -10.80
CA LEU A 101 11.65 -2.56 -9.75
C LEU A 101 10.19 -2.21 -10.07
N ALA A 102 9.86 -1.94 -11.32
CA ALA A 102 8.49 -1.66 -11.74
C ALA A 102 7.57 -2.88 -11.50
N ASP A 103 8.02 -4.08 -11.88
CA ASP A 103 7.29 -5.33 -11.67
C ASP A 103 7.08 -5.59 -10.19
N ARG A 104 8.12 -5.41 -9.36
CA ARG A 104 7.98 -5.56 -7.91
C ARG A 104 6.99 -4.57 -7.30
N LEU A 105 6.97 -3.33 -7.76
CA LEU A 105 6.00 -2.32 -7.29
C LEU A 105 4.57 -2.64 -7.72
N ALA A 106 4.38 -3.23 -8.90
CA ALA A 106 3.08 -3.73 -9.34
C ALA A 106 2.59 -4.86 -8.41
N GLU A 107 3.43 -5.86 -8.13
CA GLU A 107 3.09 -6.95 -7.18
C GLU A 107 2.72 -6.42 -5.79
N ILE A 108 3.49 -5.47 -5.26
CA ILE A 108 3.21 -4.86 -3.95
C ILE A 108 1.87 -4.13 -3.98
N SER A 109 1.55 -3.45 -5.08
CA SER A 109 0.27 -2.76 -5.25
C SER A 109 -0.90 -3.73 -5.28
N ASP A 110 -0.77 -4.85 -5.99
CA ASP A 110 -1.81 -5.88 -6.08
C ASP A 110 -2.06 -6.51 -4.70
N ARG A 111 -0.99 -6.89 -3.99
CA ARG A 111 -1.10 -7.40 -2.61
C ARG A 111 -1.75 -6.39 -1.67
N ALA A 112 -1.46 -5.09 -1.82
CA ALA A 112 -2.08 -4.05 -1.01
C ALA A 112 -3.58 -3.90 -1.30
N VAL A 113 -4.01 -4.08 -2.55
CA VAL A 113 -5.45 -4.11 -2.91
C VAL A 113 -6.12 -5.32 -2.29
N GLU A 114 -5.55 -6.52 -2.44
CA GLU A 114 -6.09 -7.76 -1.87
C GLU A 114 -6.25 -7.68 -0.35
N ARG A 115 -5.27 -7.11 0.36
CA ARG A 115 -5.35 -6.91 1.82
C ARG A 115 -6.50 -5.99 2.21
N ARG A 116 -6.73 -4.91 1.46
CA ARG A 116 -7.83 -3.97 1.73
C ARG A 116 -9.19 -4.59 1.46
N ASP A 117 -9.34 -5.31 0.36
CA ASP A 117 -10.58 -5.99 0.02
C ASP A 117 -10.92 -7.07 1.07
N ALA A 118 -9.92 -7.83 1.51
CA ALA A 118 -10.09 -8.81 2.58
C ALA A 118 -10.48 -8.17 3.92
N ALA A 119 -9.93 -7.00 4.26
CA ALA A 119 -10.30 -6.26 5.46
C ALA A 119 -11.74 -5.73 5.37
N ALA A 120 -12.13 -5.14 4.24
CA ALA A 120 -13.47 -4.63 4.01
C ALA A 120 -14.54 -5.73 4.13
N LEU A 121 -14.29 -6.91 3.57
CA LEU A 121 -15.19 -8.07 3.69
C LEU A 121 -15.36 -8.54 5.15
N ARG A 122 -14.30 -8.48 5.96
CA ARG A 122 -14.35 -8.85 7.39
C ARG A 122 -15.14 -7.83 8.19
N ASP A 123 -14.94 -6.55 7.92
CA ASP A 123 -15.64 -5.45 8.58
C ASP A 123 -17.13 -5.49 8.27
N GLU A 124 -17.49 -5.73 7.01
CA GLU A 124 -18.89 -5.88 6.57
C GLU A 124 -19.57 -7.06 7.27
N LYS A 125 -18.93 -8.23 7.29
CA LYS A 125 -19.44 -9.42 7.99
C LYS A 125 -19.65 -9.17 9.49
N THR A 126 -18.73 -8.44 10.12
CA THR A 126 -18.83 -8.09 11.55
C THR A 126 -19.98 -7.12 11.79
N ALA A 127 -20.15 -6.12 10.92
CA ALA A 127 -21.25 -5.17 11.00
C ALA A 127 -22.62 -5.84 10.79
N GLU A 128 -22.71 -6.82 9.88
CA GLU A 128 -23.93 -7.61 9.66
C GLU A 128 -24.32 -8.40 10.91
N GLY A 129 -23.38 -9.13 11.51
CA GLY A 129 -23.64 -9.88 12.75
C GLY A 129 -24.09 -8.98 13.91
N GLU A 130 -23.52 -7.77 14.04
CA GLU A 130 -23.95 -6.82 15.07
C GLU A 130 -25.35 -6.26 14.79
N ARG A 131 -25.71 -6.03 13.52
CA ARG A 131 -27.07 -5.61 13.14
C ARG A 131 -28.10 -6.70 13.46
N GLU A 132 -27.79 -7.96 13.16
CA GLU A 132 -28.66 -9.10 13.49
C GLU A 132 -28.86 -9.23 15.01
N ARG A 133 -27.77 -9.13 15.78
CA ARG A 133 -27.83 -9.14 17.24
C ARG A 133 -28.68 -8.00 17.77
N ALA A 134 -28.47 -6.77 17.28
CA ALA A 134 -29.24 -5.62 17.69
C ALA A 134 -30.74 -5.78 17.39
N ALA A 135 -31.09 -6.31 16.21
CA ALA A 135 -32.47 -6.61 15.85
C ALA A 135 -33.11 -7.66 16.77
N ALA A 136 -32.38 -8.72 17.13
CA ALA A 136 -32.85 -9.74 18.07
C ALA A 136 -33.08 -9.17 19.48
N VAL A 137 -32.21 -8.28 19.95
CA VAL A 137 -32.39 -7.58 21.24
C VAL A 137 -33.65 -6.71 21.23
N VAL A 138 -33.89 -5.97 20.14
CA VAL A 138 -35.11 -5.15 19.98
C VAL A 138 -36.36 -6.02 20.00
N ALA A 139 -36.36 -7.14 19.27
CA ALA A 139 -37.49 -8.07 19.23
C ALA A 139 -37.76 -8.70 20.61
N LEU A 140 -36.73 -9.09 21.34
CA LEU A 140 -36.85 -9.63 22.69
C LEU A 140 -37.41 -8.57 23.65
N ALA A 141 -36.90 -7.35 23.62
CA ALA A 141 -37.41 -6.26 24.46
C ALA A 141 -38.89 -5.97 24.16
N ALA A 142 -39.29 -5.99 22.89
CA ALA A 142 -40.69 -5.82 22.49
C ALA A 142 -41.62 -6.94 22.97
N SER A 143 -41.08 -8.13 23.24
CA SER A 143 -41.86 -9.28 23.77
C SER A 143 -42.13 -9.22 25.27
N VAL A 144 -41.45 -8.34 26.01
CA VAL A 144 -41.62 -8.20 27.46
C VAL A 144 -42.90 -7.43 27.77
N SER A 145 -43.86 -8.10 28.43
CA SER A 145 -45.09 -7.49 28.95
C SER A 145 -45.08 -7.46 30.48
N PHE A 146 -45.48 -6.34 31.08
CA PHE A 146 -45.64 -6.22 32.53
C PHE A 146 -47.12 -6.23 32.91
N GLU A 147 -47.57 -7.31 33.54
CA GLU A 147 -48.91 -7.39 34.14
C GLU A 147 -48.83 -7.26 35.66
N ARG A 148 -49.82 -6.57 36.23
CA ARG A 148 -49.94 -6.43 37.70
C ARG A 148 -50.48 -7.75 38.27
N ALA A 149 -49.68 -8.45 39.08
CA ALA A 149 -50.17 -9.57 39.86
C ALA A 149 -51.22 -9.09 40.87
N VAL A 150 -52.49 -9.44 40.63
CA VAL A 150 -53.54 -9.29 41.62
C VAL A 150 -53.47 -10.54 42.51
N PRO A 151 -53.06 -10.43 43.79
CA PRO A 151 -53.10 -11.58 44.69
C PRO A 151 -54.57 -12.01 44.84
N ALA A 152 -54.84 -13.30 44.61
CA ALA A 152 -56.17 -13.86 44.79
C ALA A 152 -56.63 -13.63 46.23
N ALA A 153 -57.72 -12.88 46.39
CA ALA A 153 -58.41 -12.78 47.67
C ALA A 153 -59.33 -14.01 47.79
N GLY A 154 -59.10 -14.84 48.81
CA GLY A 154 -59.95 -15.96 49.18
C GLY A 154 -59.18 -17.07 49.86
#